data_AF-A0A356SCF8-F1
#
_entry.id   AF-A0A356SCF8-F1
#
_cell.length_a   1.000
_cell.length_b   1.000
_cell.length_c   1.000
_cell.angle_alpha   90.00
_cell.angle_beta   90.00
_cell.angle_gamma   90.00
#
_symmetry.space_group_name_H-M   'P 1'
#
loop_
_entity.id
_entity.type
_entity.pdbx_description
1 polymer ?
#
loop_
_entity_poly.entity_id
_entity_poly.type
_entity_poly.pdbx_seq_one_letter_code
_entity_poly.pdbx_strand_id
1 'polypeptide(L)'
;MHIGILKTDAVRPEWVPAFGEYPDMFERLVRGADSSARFTTWDVEAGIHPSEGEIDSVDGFIITGSKSSVYDDKSWIRDLEGLIQTLHAKRKKMVGICFGHQIIAKALGGLVSKSEKGWGVGINVYDLTDLPFEPADEAGMNKADAKRTADSGQTHILEPQTLEHKTLEH
;
A
#
# COMPACT_ATOMS: atom_id res chain seq x y z
N MET A 1 -1.21 19.40 3.05
CA MET A 1 0.09 18.74 2.73
C MET A 1 0.16 18.47 1.22
N HIS A 2 1.34 18.48 0.61
CA HIS A 2 1.57 18.09 -0.79
C HIS A 2 2.30 16.75 -0.87
N ILE A 3 1.66 15.74 -1.44
CA ILE A 3 2.21 14.38 -1.59
C ILE A 3 2.55 14.10 -3.05
N GLY A 4 3.73 13.55 -3.28
CA GLY A 4 4.12 12.99 -4.56
C GLY A 4 3.72 11.51 -4.67
N ILE A 5 3.18 11.08 -5.80
CA ILE A 5 2.89 9.68 -6.07
C ILE A 5 3.81 9.21 -7.21
N LEU A 6 4.67 8.24 -6.92
CA LEU A 6 5.50 7.56 -7.91
C LEU A 6 4.76 6.30 -8.37
N LYS A 7 4.13 6.38 -9.53
CA LYS A 7 3.35 5.30 -10.14
C LYS A 7 4.30 4.31 -10.83
N THR A 8 4.24 3.05 -10.41
CA THR A 8 5.15 1.96 -10.82
C THR A 8 4.46 0.84 -11.58
N ASP A 9 3.16 0.98 -11.83
CA ASP A 9 2.34 0.07 -12.63
C ASP A 9 1.02 0.76 -12.99
N ALA A 10 0.31 0.21 -13.96
CA ALA A 10 -1.03 0.63 -14.34
C ALA A 10 -2.07 -0.43 -13.95
N VAL A 11 -3.25 0.03 -13.58
CA VAL A 11 -4.41 -0.85 -13.45
C VAL A 11 -4.75 -1.40 -14.83
N ARG A 12 -5.21 -2.65 -14.90
CA ARG A 12 -5.65 -3.26 -16.15
C ARG A 12 -6.76 -2.39 -16.78
N PRO A 13 -6.71 -2.04 -18.08
CA PRO A 13 -7.65 -1.10 -18.69
C PRO A 13 -9.13 -1.46 -18.48
N GLU A 14 -9.45 -2.75 -18.41
CA GLU A 14 -10.80 -3.25 -18.15
C GLU A 14 -11.34 -2.91 -16.74
N TRP A 15 -10.46 -2.58 -15.79
CA TRP A 15 -10.81 -2.30 -14.39
C TRP A 15 -10.75 -0.81 -14.05
N VAL A 16 -10.06 0.00 -14.86
CA VAL A 16 -9.96 1.46 -14.68
C VAL A 16 -11.33 2.14 -14.59
N PRO A 17 -12.36 1.80 -15.40
CA PRO A 17 -13.67 2.44 -15.29
C PRO A 17 -14.37 2.19 -13.94
N ALA A 18 -14.09 1.06 -13.30
CA ALA A 18 -14.74 0.65 -12.06
C ALA A 18 -13.99 1.16 -10.80
N PHE A 19 -12.66 1.16 -10.84
CA PHE A 19 -11.84 1.39 -9.65
C PHE A 19 -10.89 2.60 -9.75
N GLY A 20 -10.72 3.18 -10.95
CA GLY A 20 -9.69 4.17 -11.24
C GLY A 20 -8.29 3.56 -11.38
N GLU A 21 -7.30 4.42 -11.44
CA GLU A 21 -5.88 4.06 -11.40
C GLU A 21 -5.36 4.01 -9.96
N TYR A 22 -4.18 3.40 -9.75
CA TYR A 22 -3.58 3.34 -8.41
C TYR A 22 -3.43 4.71 -7.72
N PRO A 23 -2.99 5.79 -8.40
CA PRO A 23 -2.96 7.12 -7.81
C PRO A 23 -4.32 7.58 -7.29
N ASP A 24 -5.40 7.37 -8.05
CA ASP A 24 -6.76 7.75 -7.64
C ASP A 24 -7.17 7.08 -6.32
N MET A 25 -6.81 5.81 -6.15
CA MET A 25 -7.09 5.05 -4.93
C MET A 25 -6.36 5.65 -3.72
N PHE A 26 -5.07 6.01 -3.87
CA PHE A 26 -4.29 6.63 -2.79
C PHE A 26 -4.74 8.05 -2.50
N GLU A 27 -5.07 8.84 -3.51
CA GLU A 27 -5.64 10.17 -3.33
C GLU A 27 -6.94 10.09 -2.52
N ARG A 28 -7.84 9.16 -2.86
CA ARG A 28 -9.09 8.97 -2.12
C ARG A 28 -8.85 8.59 -0.67
N LEU A 29 -7.91 7.66 -0.42
CA LEU A 29 -7.56 7.22 0.93
C LEU A 29 -7.03 8.38 1.77
N VAL A 30 -6.05 9.11 1.26
CA VAL A 30 -5.43 10.22 2.00
C VAL A 30 -6.41 11.37 2.19
N ARG A 31 -7.24 11.68 1.19
CA ARG A 31 -8.29 12.71 1.32
C ARG A 31 -9.34 12.37 2.37
N GLY A 32 -9.55 11.09 2.66
CA GLY A 32 -10.39 10.64 3.76
C GLY A 32 -9.87 11.10 5.13
N ALA A 33 -8.56 11.26 5.27
CA ALA A 33 -7.91 11.75 6.51
C ALA A 33 -7.57 13.25 6.46
N ASP A 34 -7.12 13.77 5.32
CA ASP A 34 -6.83 15.20 5.08
C ASP A 34 -7.39 15.63 3.71
N SER A 35 -8.58 16.24 3.73
CA SER A 35 -9.26 16.70 2.53
C SER A 35 -8.52 17.84 1.79
N SER A 36 -7.62 18.55 2.49
CA SER A 36 -6.81 19.64 1.93
C SER A 36 -5.54 19.17 1.22
N ALA A 37 -5.24 17.87 1.27
CA ALA A 37 -4.06 17.29 0.63
C ALA A 37 -4.05 17.55 -0.88
N ARG A 38 -2.87 17.87 -1.40
CA ARG A 38 -2.60 18.06 -2.83
C ARG A 38 -1.69 16.94 -3.30
N PHE A 39 -1.83 16.55 -4.56
CA PHE A 39 -1.11 15.43 -5.13
C PHE A 39 -0.45 15.81 -6.46
N THR A 40 0.69 15.20 -6.73
CA THR A 40 1.32 15.21 -8.05
C THR A 40 1.83 13.82 -8.33
N THR A 41 1.52 13.31 -9.52
CA THR A 41 1.83 11.94 -9.90
C THR A 41 2.86 11.93 -11.02
N TRP A 42 3.88 11.10 -10.86
CA TRP A 42 4.87 10.81 -11.89
C TRP A 42 4.83 9.32 -12.23
N ASP A 43 4.66 9.01 -13.51
CA ASP A 43 4.69 7.63 -14.01
C ASP A 43 6.14 7.20 -14.23
N VAL A 44 6.76 6.69 -13.18
CA VAL A 44 8.16 6.29 -13.20
C VAL A 44 8.38 5.04 -14.04
N GLU A 45 7.37 4.17 -14.18
CA GLU A 45 7.43 3.03 -15.13
C GLU A 45 7.56 3.56 -16.58
N ALA A 46 6.85 4.64 -16.90
CA ALA A 46 6.98 5.35 -18.19
C ALA A 46 8.22 6.27 -18.28
N GLY A 47 9.09 6.29 -17.25
CA GLY A 47 10.31 7.11 -17.22
C GLY A 47 10.08 8.58 -16.90
N ILE A 48 8.89 8.95 -16.42
CA ILE A 48 8.55 10.30 -16.00
C ILE A 48 8.94 10.46 -14.52
N HIS A 49 9.80 11.43 -14.23
CA HIS A 49 10.35 11.66 -12.89
C HIS A 49 10.20 13.14 -12.49
N PRO A 50 10.09 13.44 -11.18
CA PRO A 50 10.10 14.82 -10.72
C PRO A 50 11.47 15.46 -10.94
N SER A 51 11.47 16.74 -11.35
CA SER A 51 12.65 17.60 -11.29
C SER A 51 13.06 17.88 -9.84
N GLU A 52 14.29 18.36 -9.63
CA GLU A 52 14.75 18.70 -8.27
C GLU A 52 13.87 19.75 -7.58
N GLY A 53 13.41 20.76 -8.31
CA GLY A 53 12.50 21.78 -7.78
C GLY A 53 11.14 21.21 -7.37
N GLU A 54 10.61 20.26 -8.16
CA GLU A 54 9.38 19.54 -7.81
C GLU A 54 9.58 18.67 -6.57
N ILE A 55 10.70 17.95 -6.46
CA ILE A 55 11.04 17.18 -5.26
C ILE A 55 11.01 18.07 -4.03
N ASP A 56 11.62 19.25 -4.12
CA ASP A 56 11.72 20.17 -2.98
C ASP A 56 10.35 20.70 -2.55
N SER A 57 9.41 20.90 -3.49
CA SER A 57 8.03 21.33 -3.22
C SER A 57 7.13 20.27 -2.54
N VAL A 58 7.51 18.99 -2.60
CA VAL A 58 6.70 17.88 -2.09
C VAL A 58 7.07 17.56 -0.63
N ASP A 59 6.08 17.39 0.24
CA ASP A 59 6.27 17.09 1.67
C ASP A 59 6.65 15.61 1.92
N GLY A 60 6.19 14.71 1.05
CA GLY A 60 6.47 13.28 1.13
C GLY A 60 5.99 12.50 -0.09
N PHE A 61 6.48 11.27 -0.25
CA PHE A 61 6.23 10.45 -1.42
C PHE A 61 5.54 9.12 -1.07
N ILE A 62 4.60 8.73 -1.92
CA ILE A 62 4.02 7.39 -1.97
C ILE A 62 4.59 6.69 -3.20
N ILE A 63 5.12 5.48 -3.03
CA ILE A 63 5.58 4.62 -4.13
C ILE A 63 4.61 3.45 -4.24
N THR A 64 3.95 3.33 -5.40
CA THR A 64 2.88 2.35 -5.58
C THR A 64 3.39 0.91 -5.67
N GLY A 65 2.46 -0.05 -5.74
CA GLY A 65 2.79 -1.45 -6.07
C GLY A 65 3.07 -1.64 -7.56
N SER A 66 3.68 -2.77 -7.90
CA SER A 66 3.92 -3.19 -9.27
C SER A 66 3.88 -4.71 -9.39
N LYS A 67 3.50 -5.19 -10.57
CA LYS A 67 3.67 -6.58 -10.98
C LYS A 67 5.13 -6.96 -11.24
N SER A 68 5.99 -5.98 -11.47
CA SER A 68 7.44 -6.19 -11.65
C SER A 68 8.09 -6.63 -10.34
N SER A 69 9.20 -7.37 -10.43
CA SER A 69 10.04 -7.63 -9.26
C SER A 69 11.14 -6.56 -9.17
N VAL A 70 11.55 -6.20 -7.95
CA VAL A 70 12.65 -5.23 -7.72
C VAL A 70 14.01 -5.70 -8.27
N TYR A 71 14.11 -6.93 -8.75
CA TYR A 71 15.32 -7.50 -9.36
C TYR A 71 15.23 -7.64 -10.86
N ASP A 72 14.11 -7.23 -11.47
CA ASP A 72 13.99 -7.27 -12.92
C ASP A 72 14.99 -6.28 -13.54
N ASP A 73 15.65 -6.67 -14.62
CA ASP A 73 16.61 -5.81 -15.32
C ASP A 73 15.87 -4.83 -16.24
N LYS A 74 15.17 -3.87 -15.63
CA LYS A 74 14.46 -2.78 -16.32
C LYS A 74 15.13 -1.45 -15.95
N SER A 75 15.34 -0.59 -16.93
CA SER A 75 15.99 0.72 -16.72
C SER A 75 15.27 1.55 -15.67
N TRP A 76 13.93 1.65 -15.76
CA TRP A 76 13.13 2.44 -14.83
C TRP A 76 13.25 1.98 -13.37
N ILE A 77 13.54 0.70 -13.12
CA ILE A 77 13.75 0.19 -11.75
C ILE A 77 15.07 0.74 -11.20
N ARG A 78 16.13 0.73 -12.01
CA ARG A 78 17.43 1.33 -11.64
C ARG A 78 17.30 2.85 -11.45
N ASP A 79 16.56 3.51 -12.32
CA ASP A 79 16.31 4.96 -12.25
C ASP A 79 15.52 5.30 -10.97
N LEU A 80 14.53 4.48 -10.62
CA LEU A 80 13.78 4.61 -9.38
C LEU A 80 14.64 4.39 -8.13
N GLU A 81 15.58 3.45 -8.14
CA GLU A 81 16.54 3.28 -7.03
C GLU A 81 17.38 4.55 -6.83
N GLY A 82 17.88 5.14 -7.92
CA GLY A 82 18.63 6.42 -7.87
C GLY A 82 17.77 7.59 -7.38
N LEU A 83 16.51 7.66 -7.80
CA LEU A 83 15.56 8.63 -7.29
C LEU A 83 15.33 8.45 -5.78
N ILE A 84 15.11 7.22 -5.30
CA ILE A 84 14.92 6.93 -3.87
C ILE A 84 16.14 7.36 -3.04
N GLN A 85 17.35 7.10 -3.54
CA GLN A 85 18.58 7.56 -2.88
C GLN A 85 18.64 9.09 -2.80
N THR A 86 18.22 9.78 -3.86
CA THR A 86 18.11 11.25 -3.90
C THR A 86 17.08 11.77 -2.89
N LEU A 87 15.89 11.16 -2.83
CA LEU A 87 14.84 11.50 -1.88
C LEU A 87 15.31 11.29 -0.43
N HIS A 88 16.00 10.19 -0.16
CA HIS A 88 16.59 9.89 1.15
C HIS A 88 17.66 10.92 1.53
N ALA A 89 18.58 11.27 0.62
CA ALA A 89 19.60 12.29 0.85
C ALA A 89 18.98 13.66 1.18
N LYS A 90 17.86 14.00 0.54
CA LYS A 90 17.05 15.20 0.83
C LYS A 90 16.16 15.07 2.08
N ARG A 91 16.21 13.94 2.80
CA ARG A 91 15.39 13.63 3.99
C ARG A 91 13.88 13.73 3.73
N LYS A 92 13.44 13.40 2.51
CA LYS A 92 12.01 13.32 2.16
C LYS A 92 11.38 12.08 2.80
N LYS A 93 10.16 12.23 3.31
CA LYS A 93 9.38 11.10 3.85
C LYS A 93 8.92 10.21 2.69
N MET A 94 9.02 8.90 2.85
CA MET A 94 8.61 7.93 1.82
C MET A 94 7.80 6.79 2.43
N VAL A 95 6.72 6.41 1.75
CA VAL A 95 5.94 5.20 2.06
C VAL A 95 5.86 4.37 0.79
N GLY A 96 6.25 3.10 0.87
CA GLY A 96 6.19 2.17 -0.25
C GLY A 96 5.11 1.11 -0.03
N ILE A 97 4.39 0.75 -1.08
CA ILE A 97 3.33 -0.27 -1.04
C ILE A 97 3.76 -1.48 -1.86
N CYS A 98 3.82 -2.66 -1.25
CA CYS A 98 4.26 -3.90 -1.90
C CYS A 98 5.64 -3.74 -2.58
N PHE A 99 5.71 -3.73 -3.92
CA PHE A 99 6.91 -3.40 -4.70
C PHE A 99 7.58 -2.11 -4.21
N GLY A 100 6.80 -1.06 -3.94
CA GLY A 100 7.31 0.22 -3.45
C GLY A 100 8.09 0.09 -2.14
N HIS A 101 7.67 -0.78 -1.23
CA HIS A 101 8.38 -1.02 0.03
C HIS A 101 9.70 -1.78 -0.23
N GLN A 102 9.65 -2.80 -1.08
CA GLN A 102 10.81 -3.60 -1.44
C GLN A 102 11.88 -2.73 -2.13
N ILE A 103 11.50 -1.86 -3.06
CA ILE A 103 12.47 -1.05 -3.80
C ILE A 103 13.12 0.02 -2.91
N ILE A 104 12.39 0.56 -1.92
CA ILE A 104 12.96 1.45 -0.90
C ILE A 104 14.03 0.72 -0.09
N ALA A 105 13.69 -0.46 0.43
CA ALA A 105 14.64 -1.26 1.20
C ALA A 105 15.89 -1.58 0.38
N LYS A 106 15.74 -2.05 -0.86
CA LYS A 106 16.85 -2.35 -1.77
C LYS A 106 17.73 -1.12 -2.01
N ALA A 107 17.13 0.02 -2.38
CA ALA A 107 17.86 1.25 -2.72
C ALA A 107 18.69 1.81 -1.55
N LEU A 108 18.25 1.59 -0.32
CA LEU A 108 18.88 2.08 0.91
C LEU A 108 19.80 1.04 1.58
N GLY A 109 20.12 -0.06 0.89
CA GLY A 109 21.06 -1.08 1.36
C GLY A 109 20.45 -2.13 2.30
N GLY A 110 19.13 -2.20 2.41
CA GLY A 110 18.43 -3.31 3.03
C GLY A 110 18.51 -4.57 2.17
N LEU A 111 18.80 -5.71 2.80
CA LEU A 111 18.73 -7.03 2.17
C LEU A 111 17.27 -7.38 1.91
N VAL A 112 16.80 -7.14 0.69
CA VAL A 112 15.56 -7.72 0.17
C VAL A 112 15.90 -9.11 -0.35
N SER A 113 15.04 -10.10 -0.14
CA SER A 113 15.14 -11.43 -0.75
C SER A 113 13.84 -11.79 -1.48
N LYS A 114 13.95 -12.55 -2.58
CA LYS A 114 12.77 -13.13 -3.24
C LYS A 114 12.18 -14.20 -2.32
N SER A 115 10.86 -14.18 -2.15
CA SER A 115 10.15 -15.31 -1.54
C SER A 115 10.26 -16.53 -2.47
N GLU A 116 10.68 -17.69 -1.94
CA GLU A 116 10.74 -18.96 -2.67
C GLU A 116 9.35 -19.45 -3.14
N LYS A 117 8.27 -18.79 -2.72
CA LYS A 117 6.88 -19.19 -2.96
C LYS A 117 6.21 -18.55 -4.19
N GLY A 118 6.90 -17.69 -4.95
CA GLY A 118 6.32 -16.99 -6.11
C GLY A 118 5.36 -15.85 -5.73
N TRP A 119 4.55 -15.37 -6.69
CA TRP A 119 3.59 -14.26 -6.52
C TRP A 119 2.46 -14.67 -5.56
N GLY A 120 2.34 -14.01 -4.41
CA GLY A 120 1.26 -14.26 -3.45
C GLY A 120 0.19 -13.17 -3.53
N VAL A 121 -1.03 -13.54 -3.94
CA VAL A 121 -2.23 -12.71 -3.75
C VAL A 121 -2.98 -13.29 -2.56
N GLY A 122 -3.06 -12.52 -1.48
CA GLY A 122 -3.75 -12.92 -0.26
C GLY A 122 -3.85 -11.76 0.72
N ILE A 123 -4.85 -11.80 1.58
CA ILE A 123 -4.93 -10.94 2.76
C ILE A 123 -3.94 -11.51 3.78
N ASN A 124 -2.82 -10.81 4.01
CA ASN A 124 -1.95 -11.12 5.13
C ASN A 124 -2.43 -10.33 6.34
N VAL A 125 -2.87 -11.05 7.37
CA VAL A 125 -3.19 -10.48 8.68
C VAL A 125 -1.87 -10.30 9.41
N TYR A 126 -1.54 -9.07 9.78
CA TYR A 126 -0.37 -8.76 10.58
C TYR A 126 -0.82 -8.47 12.00
N ASP A 127 -0.24 -9.19 12.95
CA ASP A 127 -0.28 -8.78 14.36
C ASP A 127 0.70 -7.63 14.55
N LEU A 128 0.18 -6.47 14.95
CA LEU A 128 0.99 -5.30 15.28
C LEU A 128 1.72 -5.58 16.59
N THR A 129 3.02 -5.86 16.54
CA THR A 129 3.79 -6.27 17.72
C THR A 129 4.15 -5.09 18.63
N ASP A 130 4.31 -3.88 18.08
CA ASP A 130 4.53 -2.64 18.84
C ASP A 130 4.08 -1.43 18.01
N LEU A 131 3.17 -0.62 18.55
CA LEU A 131 2.79 0.66 17.95
C LEU A 131 3.60 1.79 18.59
N PRO A 132 4.44 2.53 17.84
CA PRO A 132 5.17 3.70 18.37
C PRO A 132 4.27 4.93 18.56
N PHE A 133 2.97 4.81 18.29
CA PHE A 133 1.94 5.82 18.52
C PHE A 133 0.64 5.13 18.90
N GLU A 134 -0.14 5.75 19.78
CA GLU A 134 -1.50 5.27 20.09
C GLU A 134 -2.37 5.41 18.83
N PRO A 135 -3.01 4.34 18.35
CA PRO A 135 -3.99 4.44 17.26
C PRO A 135 -5.18 5.25 17.76
N ALA A 136 -5.74 6.10 16.90
CA ALA A 136 -6.96 6.82 17.24
C ALA A 136 -8.12 5.82 17.31
N ASP A 137 -8.69 5.65 18.50
CA ASP A 137 -9.81 4.73 18.75
C ASP A 137 -11.00 5.06 17.85
N GLU A 138 -11.47 4.08 17.08
CA GLU A 138 -12.82 4.10 16.54
C GLU A 138 -13.80 3.93 17.72
N ALA A 139 -14.41 5.05 18.13
CA ALA A 139 -15.53 5.15 19.07
C ALA A 139 -15.26 4.81 20.55
N GLY A 140 -14.50 5.68 21.24
CA GLY A 140 -14.80 6.15 22.61
C GLY A 140 -15.41 5.18 23.64
N MET A 141 -14.84 4.00 23.86
CA MET A 141 -15.22 3.09 24.95
C MET A 141 -14.06 2.84 25.91
N ASN A 142 -14.28 3.05 27.22
CA ASN A 142 -13.26 2.93 28.26
C ASN A 142 -13.03 1.46 28.67
N LYS A 143 -11.78 1.14 29.06
CA LYS A 143 -11.24 -0.15 29.52
C LYS A 143 -12.02 -0.87 30.63
N ALA A 144 -12.97 -0.20 31.29
CA ALA A 144 -13.80 -0.82 32.33
C ALA A 144 -14.89 -1.75 31.75
N ASP A 145 -15.34 -1.52 30.52
CA ASP A 145 -16.44 -2.29 29.93
C ASP A 145 -15.96 -3.54 29.17
N ALA A 146 -14.71 -3.53 28.66
CA ALA A 146 -14.10 -4.67 27.97
C ALA A 146 -13.87 -5.89 28.89
N LYS A 147 -13.75 -5.68 30.22
CA LYS A 147 -13.55 -6.77 31.18
C LYS A 147 -14.84 -7.52 31.50
N ARG A 148 -16.02 -6.98 31.15
CA ARG A 148 -17.32 -7.58 31.50
C ARG A 148 -17.90 -8.45 30.37
N THR A 149 -17.47 -8.25 29.14
CA THR A 149 -17.92 -9.03 27.96
C THR A 149 -17.06 -10.25 27.66
N ALA A 150 -15.84 -10.33 28.22
CA ALA A 150 -14.96 -11.50 28.06
C ALA A 150 -15.34 -12.69 28.96
N ASP A 151 -16.21 -12.49 29.97
CA ASP A 151 -16.57 -13.52 30.98
C ASP A 151 -17.97 -14.13 30.76
N SER A 152 -18.71 -13.69 29.75
CA SER A 152 -19.98 -14.30 29.34
C SER A 152 -19.80 -15.01 28.00
N GLY A 153 -19.24 -16.22 28.05
CA GLY A 153 -19.03 -17.05 26.87
C GLY A 153 -20.31 -17.32 26.10
N GLN A 154 -20.39 -16.82 24.87
CA GLN A 154 -21.20 -17.35 23.78
C GLN A 154 -20.74 -16.75 22.44
N THR A 155 -19.69 -17.32 21.86
CA THR A 155 -19.37 -17.08 20.45
C THR A 155 -20.12 -18.13 19.63
N HIS A 156 -21.20 -17.71 18.95
CA HIS A 156 -21.86 -18.54 17.95
C HIS A 156 -20.90 -18.77 16.78
N ILE A 157 -20.39 -19.99 16.68
CA ILE A 157 -19.72 -20.50 15.48
C ILE A 157 -20.82 -20.77 14.45
N LEU A 158 -20.84 -20.01 13.35
CA LEU A 158 -21.67 -20.33 12.18
C LEU A 158 -20.94 -21.42 11.38
N GLU A 159 -21.51 -22.62 11.33
CA GLU A 159 -21.02 -23.73 10.51
C GLU A 159 -21.22 -23.46 9.00
N PRO A 160 -20.31 -23.98 8.13
CA PRO A 160 -20.40 -23.80 6.69
C PRO A 160 -21.56 -24.62 6.08
N GLN A 161 -22.48 -23.94 5.40
CA GLN A 161 -23.59 -24.60 4.71
C GLN A 161 -23.11 -25.43 3.52
N THR A 162 -23.60 -26.66 3.48
CA THR A 162 -23.40 -27.68 2.46
C THR A 162 -24.14 -27.28 1.17
N LEU A 163 -23.42 -27.20 0.04
CA LEU A 163 -24.02 -27.02 -1.29
C LEU A 163 -24.51 -28.39 -1.80
N GLU A 164 -25.82 -28.61 -1.75
CA GLU A 164 -26.47 -29.74 -2.41
C GLU A 164 -26.61 -29.48 -3.93
N HIS A 165 -26.16 -30.46 -4.70
CA HIS A 165 -26.42 -30.60 -6.14
C HIS A 165 -27.94 -30.72 -6.40
N LYS A 166 -28.49 -29.84 -7.24
CA LYS A 166 -29.78 -30.06 -7.91
C LYS A 166 -29.59 -30.29 -9.40
N THR A 167 -29.82 -31.52 -9.81
CA THR A 167 -30.08 -31.95 -11.19
C THR A 167 -31.39 -31.34 -11.66
N LEU A 168 -31.40 -30.76 -12.87
CA LEU A 168 -32.61 -30.38 -13.59
C LEU A 168 -32.64 -31.15 -14.91
N GLU A 169 -33.51 -32.15 -14.99
CA GLU A 169 -34.03 -32.72 -16.23
C GLU A 169 -35.52 -32.35 -16.34
N HIS A 170 -35.87 -31.54 -17.34
CA HIS A 170 -36.85 -31.77 -18.41
C HIS A 170 -37.12 -30.45 -19.14
#